data_AF-A0A536AV89-F1
#
_entry.id   AF-A0A536AV89-F1
#
_cell.length_a   1.000
_cell.length_b   1.000
_cell.length_c   1.000
_cell.angle_alpha   90.00
_cell.angle_beta   90.00
_cell.angle_gamma   90.00
#
_symmetry.space_group_name_H-M   'P 1'
#
loop_
_entity.id
_entity.type
_entity.pdbx_description
1 polymer ?
#
loop_
_entity_poly.entity_id
_entity_poly.type
_entity_poly.pdbx_seq_one_letter_code
_entity_poly.pdbx_strand_id
1 'polypeptide(L)'
;MDPSDLRAELAERLANSTPIDAETFNAACFVLTRALEQLEFTSPDAGPLVRRLLRVAGRVVIDTATPGASPETWASTREMALQWIDEALRALGYEARPSS
;
A
#
# COMPACT_ATOMS: atom_id res chain seq x y z
N MET A 1 8.52 14.82 10.29
CA MET A 1 9.01 13.59 10.93
C MET A 1 10.09 13.02 10.05
N ASP A 2 11.26 12.70 10.60
CA ASP A 2 12.33 12.04 9.83
C ASP A 2 11.91 10.59 9.51
N PRO A 3 12.25 10.03 8.33
CA PRO A 3 11.97 8.62 8.02
C PRO A 3 12.49 7.61 9.04
N SER A 4 13.56 7.94 9.77
CA SER A 4 14.11 7.12 10.86
C SER A 4 13.21 7.12 12.09
N ASP A 5 12.65 8.28 12.47
CA ASP A 5 11.69 8.42 13.56
C ASP A 5 10.43 7.57 13.30
N LEU A 6 9.90 7.64 12.08
CA LEU A 6 8.73 6.87 11.67
C LEU A 6 8.97 5.35 11.75
N ARG A 7 10.18 4.89 11.40
CA ARG A 7 10.52 3.46 11.48
C ARG A 7 10.59 2.97 12.93
N ALA A 8 11.20 3.76 13.81
CA ALA A 8 11.32 3.41 15.22
C ALA A 8 9.94 3.37 15.90
N GLU A 9 9.12 4.40 15.68
CA GLU A 9 7.76 4.47 16.21
C GLU A 9 6.89 3.33 15.70
N LEU A 10 6.93 3.05 14.39
CA LEU A 10 6.18 1.94 13.81
C LEU A 10 6.62 0.59 14.40
N ALA A 11 7.93 0.37 14.55
CA ALA A 11 8.45 -0.86 15.12
C ALA A 11 7.99 -1.04 16.58
N GLU A 12 8.03 0.01 17.38
CA GLU A 12 7.55 -0.02 18.77
C GLU A 12 6.05 -0.30 18.86
N ARG A 13 5.23 0.38 18.04
CA ARG A 13 3.78 0.14 18.01
C ARG A 13 3.45 -1.30 17.60
N LEU A 14 4.11 -1.82 16.57
CA LEU A 14 3.91 -3.19 16.11
C LEU A 14 4.36 -4.21 17.16
N ALA A 15 5.50 -4.00 17.83
CA ALA A 15 5.99 -4.87 18.90
C ALA A 15 5.02 -4.95 20.10
N ASN A 16 4.34 -3.83 20.38
CA ASN A 16 3.38 -3.73 21.48
C ASN A 16 1.92 -4.01 21.05
N SER A 17 1.69 -4.43 19.80
CA SER A 17 0.33 -4.63 19.24
C SER A 17 -0.56 -3.38 19.34
N THR A 18 0.04 -2.19 19.34
CA THR A 18 -0.67 -0.92 19.38
C THR A 18 -1.25 -0.60 18.00
N PRO A 19 -2.53 -0.19 17.90
CA PRO A 19 -3.11 0.24 16.64
C PRO A 19 -2.35 1.40 15.99
N ILE A 20 -2.33 1.40 14.66
CA ILE A 20 -1.86 2.52 13.84
C ILE A 20 -3.04 3.13 13.09
N ASP A 21 -3.02 4.44 12.90
CA ASP A 21 -4.03 5.14 12.11
C ASP A 21 -3.75 5.04 10.61
N ALA A 22 -4.70 5.51 9.81
CA ALA A 22 -4.63 5.45 8.35
C ALA A 22 -3.43 6.22 7.77
N GLU A 23 -3.07 7.34 8.37
CA GLU A 23 -1.93 8.17 7.96
C GLU A 23 -0.61 7.44 8.21
N THR A 24 -0.44 6.86 9.40
CA THR A 24 0.72 6.06 9.78
C THR A 24 0.83 4.82 8.89
N PHE A 25 -0.28 4.14 8.59
CA PHE A 25 -0.28 3.00 7.68
C PHE A 25 0.18 3.40 6.27
N ASN A 26 -0.37 4.48 5.71
CA ASN A 26 0.03 4.95 4.38
C ASN A 26 1.49 5.42 4.35
N ALA A 27 1.96 6.08 5.40
CA ALA A 27 3.37 6.45 5.56
C ALA A 27 4.27 5.20 5.64
N ALA A 28 3.84 4.15 6.33
CA ALA A 28 4.53 2.87 6.36
C ALA A 28 4.60 2.23 4.95
N CYS A 29 3.50 2.21 4.19
CA CYS A 29 3.51 1.76 2.80
C CYS A 29 4.55 2.52 1.96
N PHE A 30 4.60 3.84 2.08
CA PHE A 30 5.60 4.66 1.40
C PHE A 30 7.04 4.31 1.81
N VAL A 31 7.32 4.19 3.11
CA VAL A 31 8.67 3.81 3.60
C VAL A 31 9.07 2.43 3.08
N LEU A 32 8.13 1.48 3.06
CA LEU A 32 8.36 0.14 2.51
C LEU A 32 8.73 0.21 1.03
N THR A 33 8.11 1.09 0.22
CA THR A 33 8.50 1.22 -1.20
C THR A 33 9.98 1.54 -1.41
N ARG A 34 10.58 2.33 -0.52
CA ARG A 34 12.02 2.66 -0.52
C ARG A 34 12.85 1.49 -0.01
N ALA A 35 12.38 0.78 1.01
CA ALA A 35 13.05 -0.42 1.51
C ALA A 35 13.20 -1.49 0.41
N LEU A 36 12.21 -1.61 -0.50
CA LEU A 36 12.29 -2.53 -1.64
C LEU A 36 13.47 -2.23 -2.59
N GLU A 37 14.02 -1.01 -2.62
CA GLU A 37 15.21 -0.69 -3.44
C GLU A 37 16.48 -1.37 -2.95
N GLN A 38 16.50 -1.81 -1.68
CA GLN A 38 17.66 -2.43 -1.04
C GLN A 38 17.54 -3.95 -0.97
N LEU A 39 16.46 -4.53 -1.51
CA LEU A 39 16.24 -5.97 -1.51
C LEU A 39 16.68 -6.58 -2.85
N GLU A 40 17.34 -7.72 -2.77
CA GLU A 40 17.65 -8.54 -3.94
C GLU A 40 16.46 -9.47 -4.24
N PHE A 41 15.72 -9.14 -5.30
CA PHE A 41 14.65 -10.01 -5.79
C PHE A 41 15.20 -11.06 -6.75
N THR A 42 14.72 -12.30 -6.61
CA THR A 42 15.01 -13.39 -7.55
C THR A 42 14.36 -13.19 -8.93
N SER A 43 13.36 -12.31 -9.01
CA SER A 43 12.70 -11.90 -10.26
C SER A 43 12.71 -10.36 -10.38
N PRO A 44 13.12 -9.80 -11.53
CA PRO A 44 13.14 -8.35 -11.75
C PRO A 44 11.74 -7.70 -11.69
N ASP A 45 10.69 -8.49 -11.89
CA ASP A 45 9.30 -8.03 -11.94
C ASP A 45 8.67 -7.84 -10.54
N ALA A 46 9.21 -8.52 -9.53
CA ALA A 46 8.64 -8.55 -8.18
C ALA A 46 8.69 -7.17 -7.50
N GLY A 47 9.85 -6.50 -7.53
CA GLY A 47 10.02 -5.18 -6.91
C GLY A 47 9.03 -4.13 -7.44
N PRO A 48 8.92 -3.92 -8.76
CA PRO A 48 7.93 -3.03 -9.36
C PRO A 48 6.49 -3.37 -9.02
N LEU A 49 6.12 -4.66 -8.99
CA LEU A 49 4.77 -5.10 -8.61
C LEU A 49 4.45 -4.72 -7.16
N VAL A 50 5.32 -5.09 -6.21
CA VAL A 50 5.10 -4.82 -4.78
C VAL A 50 5.03 -3.32 -4.52
N ARG A 51 5.86 -2.48 -5.18
CA ARG A 51 5.77 -1.02 -5.08
C ARG A 51 4.38 -0.50 -5.47
N ARG A 52 3.81 -0.99 -6.57
CA ARG A 52 2.46 -0.59 -7.02
C ARG A 52 1.38 -1.05 -6.04
N LEU A 53 1.47 -2.28 -5.55
CA LEU A 53 0.51 -2.82 -4.57
C LEU A 53 0.53 -2.04 -3.25
N LEU A 54 1.70 -1.67 -2.73
CA LEU A 54 1.83 -0.84 -1.54
C LEU A 54 1.18 0.55 -1.72
N ARG A 55 1.31 1.14 -2.92
CA ARG A 55 0.66 2.41 -3.25
C ARG A 55 -0.87 2.28 -3.24
N VAL A 56 -1.41 1.20 -3.81
CA VAL A 56 -2.85 0.92 -3.80
C VAL A 56 -3.33 0.72 -2.36
N ALA A 57 -2.63 -0.10 -1.57
CA ALA A 57 -2.99 -0.38 -0.18
C ALA A 57 -3.05 0.89 0.67
N GLY A 58 -2.01 1.73 0.60
CA GLY A 58 -1.97 3.00 1.33
C GLY A 58 -3.13 3.93 0.94
N ARG A 59 -3.45 4.02 -0.36
CA ARG A 59 -4.55 4.86 -0.83
C ARG A 59 -5.92 4.36 -0.38
N VAL A 60 -6.17 3.06 -0.47
CA VAL A 60 -7.42 2.44 0.00
C VAL A 60 -7.61 2.75 1.49
N VAL A 61 -6.58 2.54 2.31
CA VAL A 61 -6.65 2.81 3.76
C VAL A 61 -6.93 4.28 4.04
N ILE A 62 -6.30 5.23 3.35
CA ILE A 62 -6.60 6.66 3.51
C ILE A 62 -8.05 6.97 3.19
N ASP A 63 -8.56 6.49 2.05
CA ASP A 63 -9.91 6.82 1.60
C ASP A 63 -11.00 6.18 2.48
N THR A 64 -10.71 5.05 3.14
CA THR A 64 -11.74 4.28 3.87
C THR A 64 -11.59 4.28 5.40
N ALA A 65 -10.42 4.62 5.95
CA ALA A 65 -10.15 4.48 7.39
C ALA A 65 -9.66 5.78 8.07
N THR A 66 -9.55 6.89 7.33
CA THR A 66 -9.31 8.21 7.92
C THR A 66 -10.54 8.69 8.72
N PRO A 67 -10.39 9.43 9.84
CA PRO A 67 -11.52 10.01 10.54
C PRO A 67 -12.43 10.83 9.60
N GLY A 68 -13.72 10.49 9.58
CA GLY A 68 -14.70 11.11 8.68
C GLY A 68 -14.79 10.48 7.28
N ALA A 69 -14.10 9.36 7.02
CA ALA A 69 -14.27 8.60 5.79
C ALA A 69 -15.75 8.21 5.59
N SER A 70 -16.23 8.38 4.35
CA SER A 70 -17.61 8.09 3.96
C SER A 70 -17.68 6.80 3.14
N PRO A 71 -18.69 5.94 3.35
CA PRO A 71 -18.95 4.81 2.47
C PRO A 71 -19.14 5.20 0.99
N GLU A 72 -19.57 6.44 0.72
CA GLU A 72 -19.76 6.95 -0.65
C GLU A 72 -18.44 7.05 -1.44
N THR A 73 -17.31 7.24 -0.74
CA THR A 73 -15.98 7.29 -1.35
C THR A 73 -15.57 5.94 -1.96
N TRP A 74 -16.12 4.83 -1.44
CA TRP A 74 -15.71 3.49 -1.82
C TRP A 74 -15.86 3.18 -3.31
N ALA A 75 -16.95 3.62 -3.95
CA ALA A 75 -17.18 3.30 -5.37
C ALA A 75 -16.02 3.81 -6.24
N SER A 76 -15.63 5.07 -6.04
CA SER A 76 -14.51 5.70 -6.75
C SER A 76 -13.16 5.06 -6.39
N THR A 77 -12.90 4.85 -5.08
CA THR A 77 -11.65 4.22 -4.62
C THR A 77 -11.50 2.80 -5.15
N ARG A 78 -12.58 2.02 -5.21
CA ARG A 78 -12.59 0.66 -5.77
C ARG A 78 -12.23 0.66 -7.25
N GLU A 79 -12.84 1.53 -8.05
CA GLU A 79 -12.55 1.61 -9.49
C GLU A 79 -11.08 1.96 -9.73
N MET A 80 -10.57 2.98 -9.04
CA MET A 80 -9.16 3.37 -9.10
C MET A 80 -8.23 2.23 -8.64
N ALA A 81 -8.54 1.56 -7.52
CA ALA A 81 -7.71 0.48 -7.00
C ALA A 81 -7.63 -0.70 -7.98
N LEU A 82 -8.76 -1.12 -8.54
CA LEU A 82 -8.81 -2.18 -9.54
C LEU A 82 -8.04 -1.81 -10.81
N GLN A 83 -8.20 -0.57 -11.29
CA GLN A 83 -7.44 -0.08 -12.44
C GLN A 83 -5.93 -0.12 -12.18
N TRP A 84 -5.45 0.37 -11.03
CA TRP A 84 -4.02 0.39 -10.72
C TRP A 84 -3.44 -1.02 -10.54
N ILE A 85 -4.23 -1.95 -9.99
CA ILE A 85 -3.83 -3.37 -9.89
C ILE A 85 -3.73 -3.98 -11.29
N ASP A 86 -4.72 -3.77 -12.15
CA ASP A 86 -4.69 -4.26 -13.53
C ASP A 86 -3.50 -3.69 -14.30
N GLU A 87 -3.22 -2.39 -14.20
CA GLU A 87 -2.04 -1.77 -14.79
C GLU A 87 -0.73 -2.37 -14.28
N ALA A 88 -0.66 -2.70 -12.99
CA ALA A 88 0.51 -3.33 -12.38
C ALA A 88 0.74 -4.75 -12.90
N LEU A 89 -0.34 -5.49 -13.13
CA LEU A 89 -0.34 -6.90 -13.51
C LEU A 89 -0.26 -7.11 -15.03
N ARG A 90 -0.83 -6.21 -15.82
CA ARG A 90 -0.80 -6.28 -17.30
C ARG A 90 0.62 -6.20 -17.84
N ALA A 91 1.49 -5.42 -17.19
CA ALA A 91 2.91 -5.37 -17.52
C ALA A 91 3.62 -6.73 -17.38
N LEU A 92 3.02 -7.67 -16.65
CA LEU A 92 3.54 -9.01 -16.38
C LEU A 92 2.75 -10.11 -17.12
N GLY A 93 1.83 -9.73 -18.01
CA GLY A 93 0.99 -10.67 -18.76
C GLY A 93 -0.20 -11.25 -17.97
N TYR A 94 -0.48 -10.73 -16.78
CA TYR A 94 -1.66 -11.11 -15.99
C TYR A 94 -2.84 -10.19 -16.27
N GLU A 95 -4.05 -10.73 -16.25
CA GLU A 95 -5.30 -9.97 -16.32
C GLU A 95 -6.06 -10.14 -15.00
N ALA A 96 -6.23 -9.05 -14.24
CA ALA A 96 -6.98 -9.09 -12.99
C ALA A 96 -8.48 -9.09 -13.29
N ARG A 97 -9.06 -10.28 -13.47
CA ARG A 97 -10.51 -10.43 -13.57
C ARG A 97 -11.10 -10.74 -12.20
N PRO A 98 -12.22 -10.11 -11.81
CA PRO A 98 -12.98 -10.57 -10.65
C PRO A 98 -13.34 -12.04 -10.88
N SER A 99 -13.11 -12.90 -9.87
CA SER A 99 -13.70 -14.23 -9.87
C SER A 99 -15.22 -14.06 -9.93
N SER A 100 -15.82 -14.67 -10.95
CA SER A 100 -17.27 -14.70 -11.15
C SER A 100 -18.02 -15.23 -9.94
#